data_AF-A0A9Q1IZF4-F1
#
_entry.id   AF-A0A9Q1IZF4-F1
#
_cell.length_a   1.000
_cell.length_b   1.000
_cell.length_c   1.000
_cell.angle_alpha   90.00
_cell.angle_beta   90.00
_cell.angle_gamma   90.00
#
_symmetry.space_group_name_H-M   'P 1'
#
loop_
_entity.id
_entity.type
_entity.pdbx_description
1 polymer ?
#
loop_
_entity_poly.entity_id
_entity_poly.type
_entity_poly.pdbx_seq_one_letter_code
_entity_poly.pdbx_strand_id
1 'polypeptide(L)'
;MLSVKGWHDTMKIASFNIQKFGLSKISDPTVLSILVKIVSRYDIIVILEVVDVSGNSVDSFLKELNKMNEKHHYTLKISSRLGRSRYKEQFMFLYRDDLVDLVGSYQYEDNQVGDEDAFAREPYILRFTCLNTVETL
;
A
#
# COMPACT_ATOMS: atom_id res chain seq x y z
N MET A 1 -35.37 16.93 -5.01
CA MET A 1 -33.98 17.43 -4.99
C MET A 1 -33.23 16.64 -6.05
N LEU A 2 -32.90 17.28 -7.17
CA LEU A 2 -32.16 16.66 -8.28
C LEU A 2 -30.72 16.41 -7.80
N SER A 3 -30.33 15.14 -7.65
CA SER A 3 -28.92 14.80 -7.47
C SER A 3 -28.24 14.93 -8.81
N VAL A 4 -27.32 15.89 -8.92
CA VAL A 4 -26.47 16.04 -10.10
C VAL A 4 -25.49 14.86 -10.10
N LYS A 5 -25.75 13.86 -10.95
CA LYS A 5 -24.70 12.92 -11.40
C LYS A 5 -23.65 13.76 -12.12
N GLY A 6 -22.46 13.93 -11.56
CA GLY A 6 -21.40 14.57 -12.34
C GLY A 6 -20.19 15.08 -11.60
N TRP A 7 -19.65 14.34 -10.63
CA TRP A 7 -18.21 14.35 -10.33
C TRP A 7 -17.83 12.89 -10.18
N HIS A 8 -17.08 12.33 -11.12
CA HIS A 8 -16.45 11.04 -10.89
C HIS A 8 -15.41 11.26 -9.77
N ASP A 9 -15.53 10.54 -8.66
CA ASP A 9 -14.48 10.52 -7.66
C ASP A 9 -13.20 10.04 -8.36
N THR A 10 -12.26 10.96 -8.54
CA THR A 10 -10.98 10.67 -9.22
C THR A 10 -10.17 9.77 -8.30
N MET A 11 -9.70 8.65 -8.83
CA MET A 11 -8.86 7.72 -8.07
C MET A 11 -7.58 8.41 -7.59
N LYS A 12 -7.32 8.36 -6.29
CA LYS A 12 -6.15 8.96 -5.64
C LYS A 12 -5.12 7.88 -5.34
N ILE A 13 -3.97 7.99 -6.00
CA ILE A 13 -2.85 7.06 -5.85
C ILE A 13 -1.65 7.81 -5.28
N ALA A 14 -0.94 7.20 -4.33
CA ALA A 14 0.29 7.76 -3.78
C ALA A 14 1.34 6.71 -3.42
N SER A 15 2.58 7.17 -3.25
CA SER A 15 3.62 6.45 -2.52
C SER A 15 4.07 7.29 -1.33
N PHE A 16 4.44 6.63 -0.23
CA PHE A 16 4.90 7.29 0.98
C PHE A 16 6.04 6.48 1.61
N ASN A 17 7.24 7.06 1.60
CA ASN A 17 8.34 6.53 2.39
C ASN A 17 8.16 6.96 3.85
N ILE A 18 7.83 5.98 4.71
CA ILE A 18 7.77 6.18 6.15
C ILE A 18 9.03 5.57 6.73
N GLN A 19 10.02 6.42 7.04
CA GLN A 19 11.32 6.01 7.53
C GLN A 19 11.21 4.90 8.58
N LYS A 20 11.72 3.70 8.32
CA LYS A 20 11.62 2.54 9.22
C LYS A 20 10.22 2.34 9.80
N PHE A 21 9.20 2.18 8.94
CA PHE A 21 7.87 1.79 9.39
C PHE A 21 7.94 0.45 10.12
N GLY A 22 7.40 0.36 11.32
CA GLY A 22 7.43 -0.85 12.13
C GLY A 22 6.81 -0.60 13.51
N LEU A 23 6.85 -1.61 14.38
CA LEU A 23 6.20 -1.57 15.70
C LEU A 23 6.58 -0.33 16.52
N SER A 24 7.86 0.03 16.59
CA SER A 24 8.31 1.20 17.36
C SER A 24 7.64 2.50 16.92
N LYS A 25 7.31 2.62 15.63
CA LYS A 25 6.69 3.81 15.04
C LYS A 25 5.19 3.85 15.28
N ILE A 26 4.51 2.72 15.09
CA ILE A 26 3.05 2.66 15.25
C ILE A 26 2.60 2.53 16.71
N SER A 27 3.50 2.18 17.63
CA SER A 27 3.23 2.19 19.08
C SER A 27 3.11 3.60 19.66
N ASP A 28 3.59 4.63 18.95
CA ASP A 28 3.31 6.03 19.30
C ASP A 28 1.91 6.40 18.78
N PRO A 29 0.93 6.66 19.67
CA PRO A 29 -0.45 6.93 19.26
C PRO A 29 -0.61 8.23 18.46
N THR A 30 0.28 9.21 18.67
CA THR A 30 0.28 10.46 17.90
C THR A 30 0.72 10.18 16.47
N VAL A 31 1.80 9.42 16.30
CA VAL A 31 2.31 9.02 14.99
C VAL A 31 1.29 8.13 14.27
N LEU A 32 0.74 7.13 14.94
CA LEU A 32 -0.29 6.25 14.39
C LEU A 32 -1.49 7.04 13.86
N SER A 33 -2.02 7.99 14.66
CA SER A 33 -3.14 8.84 14.26
C SER A 33 -2.83 9.66 13.01
N ILE A 34 -1.62 10.21 12.90
CA ILE A 34 -1.19 10.97 11.72
C ILE A 34 -1.09 10.06 10.50
N LEU A 35 -0.48 8.87 10.63
CA LEU A 35 -0.33 7.92 9.53
C LEU A 35 -1.69 7.44 9.02
N VAL A 36 -2.62 7.11 9.90
CA VAL A 36 -4.00 6.76 9.54
C VAL A 36 -4.65 7.90 8.74
N LYS A 37 -4.56 9.14 9.21
CA LYS A 37 -5.12 10.31 8.50
C LYS A 37 -4.49 10.53 7.13
N ILE A 38 -3.18 10.28 6.98
CA ILE A 38 -2.49 10.40 5.69
C ILE A 38 -2.97 9.32 4.73
N VAL A 39 -2.94 8.04 5.16
CA VAL A 39 -3.33 6.88 4.35
C VAL A 39 -4.79 6.95 3.93
N SER A 40 -5.69 7.39 4.83
CA SER A 40 -7.12 7.58 4.55
C SER A 40 -7.44 8.50 3.36
N ARG A 41 -6.49 9.29 2.87
CA ARG A 41 -6.69 10.21 1.74
C ARG A 41 -6.65 9.54 0.37
N TYR A 42 -6.15 8.31 0.30
CA TYR A 42 -5.82 7.64 -0.95
C TYR A 42 -6.65 6.37 -1.14
N ASP A 43 -6.95 6.05 -2.40
CA ASP A 43 -7.64 4.82 -2.76
C ASP A 43 -6.64 3.67 -2.92
N ILE A 44 -5.42 3.98 -3.36
CA ILE A 44 -4.27 3.09 -3.40
C ILE A 44 -3.06 3.86 -2.86
N ILE A 45 -2.34 3.28 -1.91
CA ILE A 45 -1.08 3.85 -1.42
C ILE A 45 -0.03 2.77 -1.18
N VAL A 46 1.20 3.06 -1.60
CA VAL A 46 2.36 2.22 -1.31
C VAL A 46 3.16 2.83 -0.18
N ILE A 47 3.26 2.12 0.94
CA ILE A 47 4.19 2.46 2.03
C ILE A 47 5.52 1.75 1.77
N LEU A 48 6.59 2.55 1.75
CA LEU A 48 7.97 2.08 1.62
C LEU A 48 8.65 2.00 3.00
N GLU A 49 9.83 1.36 3.04
CA GLU A 49 10.63 1.17 4.25
C GLU A 49 9.90 0.43 5.39
N VAL A 50 9.07 -0.56 5.06
CA VAL A 50 8.46 -1.43 6.07
C VAL A 50 9.50 -2.39 6.62
N VAL A 51 9.83 -2.24 7.90
CA VAL A 51 10.79 -3.06 8.64
C VAL A 51 10.02 -3.85 9.70
N ASP A 52 9.36 -4.92 9.27
CA ASP A 52 8.61 -5.80 10.16
C ASP A 52 8.91 -7.27 9.87
N VAL A 53 9.52 -7.96 10.82
CA VAL A 53 9.78 -9.41 10.69
C VAL A 53 8.55 -10.22 11.10
N SER A 54 7.74 -9.68 12.00
CA SER A 54 6.63 -10.39 12.65
C SER A 54 5.31 -10.27 11.90
N GLY A 55 5.14 -9.21 11.11
CA GLY A 55 3.86 -8.82 10.51
C GLY A 55 2.94 -8.04 11.46
N ASN A 56 3.25 -8.00 12.76
CA ASN A 56 2.39 -7.40 13.78
C ASN A 56 2.14 -5.90 13.55
N SER A 57 3.10 -5.15 13.03
CA SER A 57 2.90 -3.72 12.76
C SER A 57 1.99 -3.47 11.58
N VAL A 58 2.08 -4.32 10.56
CA VAL A 58 1.22 -4.28 9.37
C VAL A 58 -0.23 -4.57 9.77
N ASP A 59 -0.45 -5.65 10.52
CA ASP A 59 -1.80 -6.06 10.97
C ASP A 59 -2.42 -5.02 11.92
N SER A 60 -1.63 -4.51 12.87
CA SER A 60 -2.09 -3.49 13.81
C SER A 60 -2.46 -2.18 13.11
N PHE A 61 -1.66 -1.78 12.12
CA PHE A 61 -1.94 -0.58 11.34
C PHE A 61 -3.18 -0.73 10.47
N LEU A 62 -3.35 -1.87 9.77
CA LEU A 62 -4.55 -2.14 8.98
C LEU A 62 -5.82 -2.13 9.85
N LYS A 63 -5.75 -2.74 11.03
CA LYS A 63 -6.87 -2.78 11.98
C LYS A 63 -7.29 -1.37 12.42
N GLU A 64 -6.32 -0.53 12.80
CA GLU A 64 -6.64 0.85 13.22
C GLU A 64 -7.12 1.69 12.03
N LEU A 65 -6.54 1.49 10.85
CA LEU A 65 -6.98 2.15 9.62
C LEU A 65 -8.46 1.83 9.34
N ASN A 66 -8.85 0.55 9.34
CA ASN A 66 -10.24 0.16 9.08
C ASN A 66 -11.20 0.56 10.19
N LYS A 67 -10.75 0.60 11.44
CA LYS A 67 -11.55 1.12 12.56
C LYS A 67 -11.89 2.60 12.39
N MET A 68 -10.99 3.39 11.81
CA MET A 68 -11.16 4.83 11.64
C MET A 68 -11.78 5.24 10.29
N ASN A 69 -12.01 4.28 9.38
CA ASN A 69 -12.63 4.52 8.08
C ASN A 69 -13.93 3.73 7.94
N GLU A 70 -15.07 4.36 8.23
CA GLU A 70 -16.39 3.71 8.13
C GLU A 70 -16.88 3.55 6.68
N LYS A 71 -16.47 4.46 5.78
CA LYS A 71 -16.94 4.50 4.39
C LYS A 71 -16.25 3.47 3.49
N HIS A 72 -14.94 3.30 3.68
CA HIS A 72 -14.10 2.48 2.80
C HIS A 72 -13.32 1.50 3.65
N HIS A 73 -13.39 0.23 3.26
CA HIS A 73 -12.58 -0.82 3.85
C HIS A 73 -11.26 -0.93 3.08
N TYR A 74 -10.14 -0.92 3.79
CA TYR A 74 -8.84 -1.19 3.20
C TYR A 74 -8.50 -2.67 3.34
N THR A 75 -7.89 -3.20 2.30
CA THR A 75 -7.11 -4.42 2.35
C THR A 75 -5.68 -4.11 1.92
N LEU A 76 -4.80 -5.10 1.95
CA LEU A 76 -3.39 -4.90 1.62
C LEU A 76 -2.75 -6.06 0.88
N LYS A 77 -1.58 -5.76 0.31
CA LYS A 77 -0.61 -6.74 -0.17
C LYS A 77 0.79 -6.27 0.18
N ILE A 78 1.63 -7.19 0.67
CA ILE A 78 2.99 -6.88 1.09
C ILE A 78 4.01 -7.73 0.32
N SER A 79 5.14 -7.13 -0.05
CA SER A 79 6.24 -7.83 -0.73
C SER A 79 6.98 -8.79 0.19
N SER A 80 7.89 -9.58 -0.39
CA SER A 80 8.95 -10.25 0.37
C SER A 80 9.88 -9.23 1.02
N ARG A 81 10.68 -9.68 2.01
CA ARG A 81 11.68 -8.86 2.69
C ARG A 81 12.94 -8.77 1.84
N LEU A 82 13.29 -7.58 1.37
CA LEU A 82 14.34 -7.34 0.37
C LEU A 82 15.44 -6.43 0.90
N GLY A 83 16.63 -6.55 0.36
CA GLY A 83 17.84 -5.85 0.82
C GLY A 83 19.06 -6.72 0.60
N ARG A 84 20.24 -6.15 0.34
CA ARG A 84 21.49 -6.94 0.21
C ARG A 84 22.10 -7.35 1.55
N SER A 85 21.82 -6.59 2.61
CA SER A 85 22.39 -6.82 3.95
C SER A 85 21.43 -7.54 4.90
N ARG A 86 21.73 -7.57 6.20
CA ARG A 86 20.80 -8.00 7.26
C ARG A 86 19.59 -7.08 7.39
N TYR A 87 19.76 -5.81 7.03
CA TYR A 87 18.67 -4.85 6.99
C TYR A 87 17.82 -5.13 5.74
N LYS A 88 16.55 -5.44 5.97
CA LYS A 88 15.58 -5.75 4.92
C LYS A 88 14.32 -4.92 5.12
N GLU A 89 13.71 -4.54 4.02
CA GLU A 89 12.47 -3.77 3.95
C GLU A 89 11.44 -4.48 3.08
N GLN A 90 10.19 -4.03 3.18
CA GLN A 90 9.07 -4.49 2.36
C GLN A 90 8.33 -3.29 1.75
N PHE A 91 7.65 -3.54 0.65
CA PHE A 91 6.65 -2.67 0.04
C PHE A 91 5.27 -3.10 0.54
N MET A 92 4.53 -2.19 1.18
CA MET A 92 3.16 -2.46 1.62
C MET A 92 2.17 -1.62 0.79
N PHE A 93 1.40 -2.30 -0.05
CA PHE A 93 0.30 -1.70 -0.81
C PHE A 93 -0.98 -1.80 0.02
N LEU A 94 -1.58 -0.66 0.33
CA LEU A 94 -2.92 -0.55 0.93
C LEU A 94 -3.87 -0.02 -0.12
N TYR A 95 -5.05 -0.62 -0.23
CA TYR A 95 -6.04 -0.22 -1.23
C TYR A 95 -7.46 -0.47 -0.73
N ARG A 96 -8.39 0.34 -1.23
CA ARG A 96 -9.82 0.24 -0.94
C ARG A 96 -10.45 -0.86 -1.80
N ASP A 97 -10.89 -1.95 -1.18
CA ASP A 97 -11.41 -3.12 -1.90
C ASP A 97 -12.81 -2.92 -2.47
N ASP A 98 -13.49 -1.84 -2.10
CA ASP A 98 -14.73 -1.40 -2.73
C ASP A 98 -14.52 -0.59 -4.02
N LEU A 99 -13.27 -0.22 -4.36
CA LEU A 99 -12.93 0.58 -5.53
C LEU A 99 -12.07 -0.13 -6.57
N VAL A 100 -11.27 -1.13 -6.15
CA VAL A 100 -10.36 -1.87 -7.04
C VAL A 100 -10.30 -3.35 -6.71
N ASP A 101 -10.14 -4.16 -7.76
CA ASP A 101 -9.82 -5.58 -7.65
C ASP A 101 -8.33 -5.83 -7.92
N LEU A 102 -7.66 -6.54 -7.01
CA LEU A 102 -6.30 -7.04 -7.25
C LEU A 102 -6.36 -8.28 -8.16
N VAL A 103 -5.96 -8.13 -9.42
CA VAL A 103 -6.03 -9.20 -10.44
C VAL A 103 -4.67 -9.82 -10.77
N GLY A 104 -3.63 -9.45 -10.03
CA GLY A 104 -2.30 -10.04 -10.16
C GLY A 104 -1.27 -9.31 -9.31
N SER A 105 -0.25 -10.05 -8.88
CA SER A 105 0.93 -9.47 -8.26
C SER A 105 2.15 -10.33 -8.55
N TYR A 106 3.31 -9.73 -8.76
CA TYR A 106 4.57 -10.44 -8.84
C TYR A 106 5.71 -9.62 -8.27
N GLN A 107 6.72 -10.31 -7.75
CA GLN A 107 7.99 -9.74 -7.31
C GLN A 107 8.95 -9.87 -8.49
N TYR A 108 9.53 -8.76 -8.97
CA TYR A 108 10.53 -8.83 -10.03
C TYR A 108 11.74 -9.62 -9.54
N GLU A 109 12.33 -10.43 -10.41
CA GLU A 109 13.53 -11.22 -10.14
C GLU A 109 14.61 -10.74 -11.12
N ASP A 110 15.68 -10.12 -10.61
CA ASP A 110 16.83 -9.61 -11.39
C ASP A 110 18.05 -10.55 -11.31
N ASN A 111 17.78 -11.84 -11.16
CA ASN A 111 18.78 -12.90 -11.00
C ASN A 111 18.78 -13.90 -12.17
N GLN A 112 18.17 -13.56 -13.31
CA GLN A 112 18.12 -14.43 -14.48
C GLN A 112 19.46 -14.39 -15.24
N VAL A 113 19.67 -15.37 -16.12
CA VAL A 113 20.91 -15.47 -16.90
C VAL A 113 21.07 -14.25 -17.80
N GLY A 114 22.07 -13.42 -17.51
CA GLY A 114 22.35 -12.18 -18.24
C GLY A 114 21.82 -10.92 -17.56
N ASP A 115 21.10 -11.04 -16.44
CA ASP A 115 20.68 -9.89 -15.65
C ASP A 115 21.86 -9.29 -14.88
N GLU A 116 21.84 -7.97 -14.74
CA GLU A 116 22.63 -7.27 -13.73
C GLU A 116 21.83 -7.23 -12.42
N ASP A 117 22.48 -7.44 -11.27
CA ASP A 117 21.90 -7.17 -9.93
C ASP A 117 21.68 -5.65 -9.79
N ALA A 118 20.57 -5.20 -10.36
CA ALA A 118 20.21 -3.80 -10.56
C ALA A 118 19.54 -3.23 -9.31
N PHE A 119 18.84 -4.06 -8.54
CA PHE A 119 18.03 -3.60 -7.42
C PHE A 119 18.48 -4.20 -6.10
N ALA A 120 18.81 -3.34 -5.14
CA ALA A 120 19.00 -3.80 -3.76
C ALA A 120 17.68 -4.27 -3.11
N ARG A 121 16.54 -3.82 -3.65
CA ARG A 121 15.18 -4.19 -3.28
C ARG A 121 14.37 -4.26 -4.57
N GLU A 122 14.21 -5.47 -5.06
CA GLU A 122 13.56 -5.79 -6.31
C GLU A 122 12.13 -5.20 -6.33
N PRO A 123 11.66 -4.64 -7.46
CA PRO A 123 10.32 -4.05 -7.55
C PRO A 123 9.20 -5.04 -7.22
N TYR A 124 8.20 -4.60 -6.47
CA TYR A 124 6.95 -5.34 -6.26
C TYR A 124 5.83 -4.76 -7.11
N ILE A 125 5.25 -5.58 -8.00
CA ILE A 125 4.28 -5.15 -9.00
C ILE A 125 2.91 -5.70 -8.64
N LEU A 126 1.90 -4.83 -8.63
CA LEU A 126 0.49 -5.18 -8.52
C LEU A 126 -0.27 -4.71 -9.76
N ARG A 127 -1.24 -5.50 -10.19
CA ARG A 127 -2.17 -5.16 -11.27
C ARG A 127 -3.58 -5.06 -10.70
N PHE A 128 -4.20 -3.90 -10.88
CA PHE A 128 -5.55 -3.62 -10.42
C PHE A 128 -6.52 -3.48 -11.60
N THR A 129 -7.76 -3.91 -11.39
CA THR A 129 -8.91 -3.49 -12.20
C THR A 129 -9.65 -2.42 -11.42
N CYS A 130 -9.94 -1.28 -12.04
CA CYS A 130 -10.67 -0.19 -11.41
C CYS A 130 -12.17 -0.35 -11.66
N LEU A 131 -12.98 -0.41 -10.60
CA LEU A 131 -14.41 -0.76 -10.72
C LEU A 131 -15.27 0.35 -11.33
N ASN A 132 -14.78 1.60 -11.26
CA ASN A 132 -15.54 2.80 -11.66
C ASN A 132 -14.85 3.62 -12.77
N THR A 133 -13.98 2.99 -13.58
CA THR A 133 -13.38 3.69 -14.73
C THR A 133 -14.41 3.93 -15.83
N VAL A 134 -14.53 5.18 -16.28
CA VAL A 134 -15.29 5.52 -17.48
C VAL A 134 -14.46 5.10 -18.69
N GLU A 135 -14.84 4.03 -19.38
CA GLU A 135 -14.33 3.79 -20.73
C GLU A 135 -14.85 4.92 -21.63
N THR A 136 -13.95 5.84 -21.98
CA THR A 136 -14.24 6.82 -23.02
C THR A 136 -13.80 6.19 -24.34
N LEU A 137 -14.76 5.66 -25.09
CA LEU A 137 -14.60 5.26 -26.49
C LEU A 137 -14.59 6.51 -27.40
#